data_AF-A0AAE6UJK2-F1
#
_entry.id   AF-A0AAE6UJK2-F1
#
_cell.length_a   1.000
_cell.length_b   1.000
_cell.length_c   1.000
_cell.angle_alpha   90.00
_cell.angle_beta   90.00
_cell.angle_gamma   90.00
#
_symmetry.space_group_name_H-M   'P 1'
#
loop_
_entity.id
_entity.type
_entity.pdbx_description
1 polymer ?
#
loop_
_entity_poly.entity_id
_entity_poly.type
_entity_poly.pdbx_seq_one_letter_code
_entity_poly.pdbx_strand_id
1 'polypeptide(L)'
;MKTTLKNLAIAGTLTILALNAQAADNARSPDDIIAAHCVACHSVGLLNAPKIGDTPAWQERAKKAGGLDGLLASTIKGLSIMPPKGTCGDCTDEELKSTIQSMSGLK
;
A
#
# COMPACT_ATOMS: atom_id res chain seq x y z
N MET A 1 -34.62 7.65 -48.57
CA MET A 1 -34.76 9.12 -48.44
C MET A 1 -35.05 9.39 -46.97
N LYS A 2 -34.09 10.02 -46.27
CA LYS A 2 -34.14 10.74 -44.99
C LYS A 2 -35.19 10.31 -43.95
N THR A 3 -34.69 9.70 -42.87
CA THR A 3 -35.35 9.42 -41.59
C THR A 3 -35.98 10.66 -40.95
N THR A 4 -37.25 10.54 -40.55
CA THR A 4 -37.98 11.51 -39.73
C THR A 4 -37.99 11.05 -38.28
N LEU A 5 -37.46 11.85 -37.37
CA LEU A 5 -37.58 11.67 -35.92
C LEU A 5 -39.01 11.98 -35.45
N LYS A 6 -39.49 11.26 -34.41
CA LYS A 6 -40.18 11.88 -33.26
C LYS A 6 -40.37 10.90 -32.08
N ASN A 7 -39.60 11.18 -31.04
CA ASN A 7 -39.89 11.15 -29.60
C ASN A 7 -40.59 9.93 -28.97
N LEU A 8 -39.85 9.24 -28.09
CA LEU A 8 -40.39 8.84 -26.79
C LEU A 8 -39.37 9.17 -25.70
N ALA A 9 -39.82 9.95 -24.72
CA ALA A 9 -39.06 10.41 -23.58
C ALA A 9 -38.78 9.24 -22.62
N ILE A 10 -37.55 9.17 -22.10
CA ILE A 10 -37.32 8.62 -20.76
C ILE A 10 -36.36 9.59 -20.07
N ALA A 11 -36.94 10.39 -19.17
CA ALA A 11 -36.21 11.11 -18.15
C ALA A 11 -35.51 10.09 -17.25
N GLY A 12 -34.18 10.10 -17.26
CA GLY A 12 -33.36 9.29 -16.38
C GLY A 12 -32.08 10.03 -16.12
N THR A 13 -32.09 10.92 -15.12
CA THR A 13 -30.89 11.50 -14.53
C THR A 13 -30.05 10.38 -13.95
N LEU A 14 -29.14 9.84 -14.75
CA LEU A 14 -28.04 9.02 -14.26
C LEU A 14 -26.97 10.00 -13.76
N THR A 15 -27.06 10.35 -12.49
CA THR A 15 -25.95 11.01 -11.79
C THR A 15 -24.79 10.01 -11.78
N ILE A 16 -23.88 10.14 -12.74
CA ILE A 16 -22.59 9.47 -12.68
C ILE A 16 -21.85 10.11 -11.51
N LEU A 17 -21.89 9.46 -10.35
CA LEU A 17 -20.91 9.67 -9.29
C LEU A 17 -19.56 9.21 -9.86
N ALA A 18 -18.89 10.10 -10.58
CA ALA A 18 -17.47 9.99 -10.80
C ALA A 18 -16.82 10.16 -9.42
N LEU A 19 -16.54 9.04 -8.75
CA LEU A 19 -15.54 9.04 -7.68
C LEU A 19 -14.22 9.42 -8.35
N ASN A 20 -13.88 10.70 -8.26
CA ASN A 20 -12.54 11.17 -8.51
C ASN A 20 -11.63 10.56 -7.42
N ALA A 21 -11.15 9.34 -7.65
CA ALA A 21 -9.99 8.80 -6.97
C ALA A 21 -8.74 9.51 -7.53
N GLN A 22 -8.66 10.82 -7.35
CA GLN A 22 -7.50 11.62 -7.69
C GLN A 22 -6.50 11.54 -6.52
N ALA A 23 -5.87 10.37 -6.37
CA ALA A 23 -4.71 10.16 -5.50
C ALA A 23 -3.75 9.08 -6.07
N ALA A 24 -3.90 8.70 -7.34
CA ALA A 24 -3.18 7.58 -7.94
C ALA A 24 -2.15 7.98 -9.01
N ASP A 25 -1.98 9.27 -9.32
CA ASP A 25 -1.14 9.66 -10.46
C ASP A 25 0.38 9.51 -10.22
N ASN A 26 0.86 9.27 -9.00
CA ASN A 26 2.29 9.11 -8.70
C ASN A 26 2.63 8.14 -7.54
N ALA A 27 1.71 7.26 -7.14
CA ALA A 27 2.03 6.29 -6.08
C ALA A 27 3.06 5.27 -6.62
N ARG A 28 4.20 5.13 -5.93
CA ARG A 28 5.24 4.16 -6.30
C ARG A 28 4.76 2.75 -6.03
N SER A 29 5.27 1.79 -6.79
CA SER A 29 4.96 0.39 -6.53
C SER A 29 5.62 -0.07 -5.22
N PRO A 30 5.02 -1.03 -4.49
CA PRO A 30 5.67 -1.67 -3.35
C PRO A 30 7.05 -2.21 -3.69
N ASP A 31 7.21 -2.82 -4.86
CA ASP A 31 8.46 -3.44 -5.29
C ASP A 31 9.58 -2.40 -5.50
N ASP A 32 9.24 -1.21 -6.03
CA ASP A 32 10.19 -0.10 -6.17
C ASP A 32 10.66 0.40 -4.81
N ILE A 33 9.73 0.56 -3.85
CA ILE A 33 10.06 1.00 -2.49
C ILE A 33 10.90 -0.06 -1.78
N ILE A 34 10.55 -1.35 -1.92
CA ILE A 34 11.30 -2.46 -1.37
C ILE A 34 12.73 -2.43 -1.87
N ALA A 35 12.92 -2.35 -3.19
CA ALA A 35 14.22 -2.35 -3.84
C ALA A 35 15.07 -1.12 -3.44
N ALA A 36 14.46 0.05 -3.31
CA ALA A 36 15.17 1.28 -2.97
C ALA A 36 15.54 1.40 -1.47
N HIS A 37 14.70 0.89 -0.58
CA HIS A 37 14.77 1.23 0.84
C HIS A 37 14.81 0.04 1.80
N CYS A 38 14.16 -1.08 1.47
CA CYS A 38 13.90 -2.15 2.44
C CYS A 38 14.87 -3.33 2.33
N VAL A 39 15.38 -3.62 1.13
CA VAL A 39 16.21 -4.81 0.86
C VAL A 39 17.52 -4.85 1.65
N ALA A 40 18.08 -3.70 2.03
CA ALA A 40 19.34 -3.64 2.78
C ALA A 40 19.30 -4.46 4.08
N CYS A 41 18.13 -4.51 4.72
CA CYS A 41 17.94 -5.29 5.95
C CYS A 41 17.05 -6.52 5.74
N HIS A 42 15.97 -6.38 4.97
CA HIS A 42 14.93 -7.40 4.91
C HIS A 42 15.16 -8.49 3.86
N SER A 43 16.13 -8.35 2.95
CA SER A 43 16.44 -9.43 1.97
C SER A 43 17.03 -10.66 2.66
N VAL A 44 18.02 -10.45 3.53
CA VAL A 44 18.76 -11.51 4.23
C VAL A 44 18.40 -11.64 5.71
N GLY A 45 17.52 -10.76 6.21
CA GLY A 45 17.16 -10.71 7.63
C GLY A 45 18.29 -10.17 8.52
N LEU A 46 19.01 -9.18 8.00
CA LEU A 46 20.12 -8.53 8.68
C LEU A 46 19.62 -7.94 10.01
N LEU A 47 20.43 -8.08 11.06
CA LEU A 47 20.11 -7.62 12.41
C LEU A 47 18.73 -8.12 12.92
N ASN A 48 18.33 -9.33 12.53
CA ASN A 48 17.04 -9.93 12.90
C ASN A 48 15.82 -9.18 12.32
N ALA A 49 15.98 -8.50 11.19
CA ALA A 49 14.87 -8.02 10.38
C ALA A 49 14.05 -9.20 9.83
N PRO A 50 12.71 -9.13 9.81
CA PRO A 50 11.89 -10.17 9.19
C PRO A 50 12.17 -10.22 7.68
N LYS A 51 12.45 -11.42 7.16
CA LYS A 51 12.78 -11.59 5.75
C LYS A 51 11.57 -11.34 4.85
N ILE A 52 11.80 -10.78 3.67
CA ILE A 52 10.77 -10.67 2.64
C ILE A 52 10.27 -12.09 2.30
N GLY A 53 8.95 -12.29 2.30
CA GLY A 53 8.32 -13.57 2.03
C GLY A 53 8.25 -14.54 3.22
N ASP A 54 8.86 -14.24 4.36
CA ASP A 54 8.73 -15.04 5.59
C ASP A 54 7.42 -14.71 6.32
N THR A 55 6.29 -15.04 5.69
CA THR A 55 4.96 -14.73 6.21
C THR A 55 4.74 -15.21 7.66
N PRO A 56 5.21 -16.41 8.09
CA PRO A 56 5.11 -16.81 9.49
C PRO A 56 5.79 -15.83 10.46
N ALA A 57 7.01 -15.36 10.15
CA ALA A 57 7.71 -14.38 11.00
C ALA A 57 6.97 -13.04 11.04
N TRP A 58 6.40 -12.61 9.92
CA TRP A 58 5.60 -11.39 9.86
C TRP A 58 4.27 -11.50 10.62
N GLN A 59 3.57 -12.63 10.54
CA GLN A 59 2.34 -12.89 11.29
C GLN A 59 2.56 -12.79 12.79
N GLU A 60 3.65 -13.37 13.30
CA GLU A 60 3.99 -13.29 14.72
C GLU A 60 4.26 -11.85 15.18
N ARG A 61 4.93 -11.06 14.35
CA ARG A 61 5.19 -9.64 14.61
C ARG A 61 3.91 -8.81 14.54
N ALA A 62 3.06 -9.05 13.53
CA ALA A 62 1.77 -8.40 13.40
C ALA A 62 0.90 -8.64 14.64
N LYS A 63 0.80 -9.88 15.13
CA LYS A 63 0.04 -10.20 16.36
C LYS A 63 0.51 -9.38 17.56
N LYS A 64 1.83 -9.21 17.73
CA LYS A 64 2.41 -8.40 18.82
C LYS A 64 2.19 -6.90 18.63
N ALA A 65 2.14 -6.43 17.39
CA ALA A 65 2.00 -5.02 17.07
C ALA A 65 0.54 -4.53 17.02
N GLY A 66 -0.45 -5.43 17.01
CA GLY A 66 -1.86 -5.07 16.81
C GLY A 66 -2.33 -5.15 15.35
N GLY A 67 -1.74 -6.04 14.56
CA GLY A 67 -2.06 -6.27 13.15
C GLY A 67 -1.20 -5.43 12.19
N LEU A 68 -1.67 -5.31 10.95
CA LEU A 68 -0.98 -4.57 9.89
C LEU A 68 -0.81 -3.08 10.23
N ASP A 69 -1.84 -2.46 10.81
CA ASP A 69 -1.78 -1.04 11.20
C ASP A 69 -0.76 -0.80 12.31
N GLY A 70 -0.58 -1.76 13.21
CA GLY A 70 0.48 -1.75 14.22
C GLY A 70 1.89 -1.83 13.62
N LEU A 71 2.07 -2.66 12.59
CA LEU A 71 3.31 -2.72 11.83
C LEU A 71 3.59 -1.41 11.08
N LEU A 72 2.56 -0.80 10.50
CA LEU A 72 2.66 0.50 9.83
C LEU A 72 3.07 1.59 10.83
N ALA A 73 2.40 1.68 11.98
CA ALA A 73 2.75 2.66 13.02
C ALA A 73 4.19 2.50 13.51
N SER A 74 4.64 1.25 13.69
CA SER A 74 6.04 0.95 14.05
C SER A 74 7.02 1.34 12.94
N THR A 75 6.65 1.12 11.68
CA THR A 75 7.45 1.49 10.50
C THR A 75 7.59 3.00 10.39
N ILE A 76 6.50 3.76 10.53
CA ILE A 76 6.50 5.23 10.48
C ILE A 76 7.39 5.81 11.58
N LYS A 77 7.19 5.34 12.82
CA LYS A 77 7.96 5.82 13.99
C LYS A 77 9.42 5.36 13.98
N GLY A 78 9.71 4.20 13.40
CA GLY A 78 10.93 3.44 13.63
C GLY A 78 10.85 2.57 14.88
N LEU A 79 11.61 1.48 14.89
CA LEU A 79 11.61 0.50 15.99
C LEU A 79 13.01 -0.09 16.19
N SER A 80 13.61 0.17 17.35
CA SER A 80 14.95 -0.31 17.70
C SER A 80 15.98 0.09 16.64
N ILE A 81 16.44 -0.86 15.84
CA ILE A 81 17.39 -0.66 14.73
C ILE A 81 16.72 -0.24 13.41
N MET A 82 15.40 -0.41 13.28
CA MET A 82 14.67 -0.06 12.06
C MET A 82 14.46 1.46 12.04
N PRO A 83 15.05 2.18 11.07
CA PRO A 83 14.93 3.63 10.99
C PRO A 83 13.49 4.06 10.71
N PRO A 84 13.08 5.29 11.09
CA PRO A 84 11.78 5.84 10.75
C PRO A 84 11.50 5.75 9.25
N LYS A 85 10.29 5.31 8.90
CA LYS A 85 9.79 5.06 7.54
C LYS A 85 10.67 4.14 6.69
N GLY A 86 11.50 3.30 7.32
CA GLY A 86 12.41 2.41 6.61
C GLY A 86 13.38 3.15 5.67
N THR A 87 13.79 4.38 6.03
CA THR A 87 14.58 5.31 5.20
C THR A 87 13.85 5.97 4.02
N CYS A 88 12.57 5.63 3.77
CA CYS A 88 11.76 6.32 2.78
C CYS A 88 11.10 7.58 3.38
N GLY A 89 11.86 8.68 3.44
CA GLY A 89 11.41 9.93 4.06
C GLY A 89 10.16 10.54 3.42
N ASP A 90 9.99 10.34 2.12
CA ASP A 90 8.89 10.88 1.31
C ASP A 90 7.73 9.91 1.08
N CYS A 91 7.83 8.64 1.54
CA CYS A 91 6.75 7.67 1.35
C CYS A 91 5.46 8.10 2.05
N THR A 92 4.32 7.96 1.38
CA THR A 92 3.02 8.10 2.05
C THR A 92 2.75 6.89 2.96
N ASP A 93 1.79 7.03 3.87
CA ASP A 93 1.41 5.93 4.76
C ASP A 93 0.80 4.77 3.96
N GLU A 94 0.10 5.05 2.87
CA GLU A 94 -0.44 4.04 1.94
C GLU A 94 0.67 3.30 1.17
N GLU A 95 1.70 4.03 0.72
CA GLU A 95 2.90 3.45 0.10
C GLU A 95 3.62 2.51 1.08
N LEU A 96 3.78 2.92 2.34
CA LEU A 96 4.37 2.08 3.37
C LEU A 96 3.50 0.88 3.72
N LYS A 97 2.17 1.05 3.82
CA LYS A 97 1.24 -0.04 4.14
C LYS A 97 1.27 -1.13 3.07
N SER A 98 1.17 -0.74 1.81
CA SER A 98 1.24 -1.66 0.66
C SER A 98 2.62 -2.34 0.55
N THR A 99 3.70 -1.61 0.85
CA THR A 99 5.06 -2.16 0.97
C THR A 99 5.15 -3.25 2.04
N ILE A 100 4.62 -2.99 3.25
CA ILE A 100 4.58 -3.98 4.33
C ILE A 100 3.78 -5.21 3.91
N GLN A 101 2.63 -5.04 3.26
CA GLN A 101 1.83 -6.16 2.75
C GLN A 101 2.61 -6.99 1.73
N SER A 102 3.28 -6.35 0.75
CA SER A 102 4.08 -7.04 -0.26
C SER A 102 5.23 -7.84 0.38
N MET A 103 5.96 -7.24 1.32
CA MET A 103 7.06 -7.92 2.03
C MET A 103 6.58 -9.08 2.91
N SER A 104 5.41 -8.95 3.51
CA SER A 104 4.93 -9.86 4.56
C SER A 104 4.00 -10.97 4.07
N GLY A 105 3.34 -10.77 2.92
CA GLY A 105 2.24 -11.61 2.47
C GLY A 105 0.97 -11.50 3.32
N LEU A 106 0.91 -10.52 4.23
CA LEU A 106 -0.28 -10.21 5.02
C LEU A 106 -1.28 -9.43 4.17
N LYS A 107 -2.58 -9.59 4.46
CA LYS A 107 -3.67 -8.84 3.82
C LYS A 107 -4.32 -7.94 4.84
#